data_AF-A0A7X7LEN0-F1
#
_entry.id   AF-A0A7X7LEN0-F1
#
_cell.length_a   1.000
_cell.length_b   1.000
_cell.length_c   1.000
_cell.angle_alpha   90.00
_cell.angle_beta   90.00
_cell.angle_gamma   90.00
#
_symmetry.space_group_name_H-M   'P 1'
#
loop_
_entity.id
_entity.type
_entity.pdbx_description
1 polymer ?
#
loop_
_entity_poly.entity_id
_entity_poly.type
_entity_poly.pdbx_seq_one_letter_code
_entity_poly.pdbx_strand_id
1 'polypeptide(L)' 'EQKKHFFIVSGAEDPVTHYGKSLEQVSGRYKKKNVLSIETWKVDNARHEVHNEPEWKDELVKRVSDWLEKYS' A
#
# COMPACT_ATOMS: atom_id res chain seq x y z
N GLU A 1 4.93 -18.32 -15.94
CA GLU A 1 3.97 -17.27 -15.55
C GLU A 1 4.72 -16.02 -15.11
N GLN A 2 4.24 -14.83 -15.47
CA GLN A 2 4.81 -13.58 -15.00
C GLN A 2 4.39 -13.35 -13.54
N LYS A 3 5.37 -13.19 -12.64
CA LYS A 3 5.12 -12.87 -11.23
C LYS A 3 4.57 -11.44 -11.18
N LYS A 4 3.36 -11.26 -10.63
CA LYS A 4 2.82 -9.91 -10.43
C LYS A 4 3.28 -9.37 -9.08
N HIS A 5 3.52 -8.07 -9.04
CA HIS A 5 3.95 -7.35 -7.85
C HIS A 5 2.84 -6.39 -7.46
N PHE A 6 2.60 -6.20 -6.15
CA PHE A 6 1.61 -5.26 -5.65
C PHE A 6 2.20 -4.33 -4.60
N PHE A 7 1.86 -3.05 -4.69
CA PHE A 7 2.06 -2.05 -3.66
C PHE A 7 0.70 -1.53 -3.22
N ILE A 8 0.41 -1.59 -1.92
CA ILE A 8 -0.88 -1.12 -1.36
C ILE A 8 -0.61 -0.07 -0.31
N VAL A 9 -1.26 1.09 -0.44
CA VAL A 9 -1.20 2.19 0.53
C VAL A 9 -2.60 2.50 1.06
N SER A 10 -2.68 2.86 2.34
CA SER A 10 -3.90 3.36 2.98
C SER A 10 -3.53 4.22 4.17
N GLY A 11 -4.34 5.24 4.47
CA GLY A 11 -4.26 5.94 5.74
C GLY A 11 -4.73 5.06 6.90
N ALA A 12 -4.15 5.28 8.08
CA ALA A 12 -4.52 4.60 9.32
C ALA A 12 -5.90 5.04 9.83
N GLU A 13 -6.32 6.27 9.49
CA GLU A 13 -7.60 6.87 9.87
C GLU A 13 -8.67 6.74 8.78
N ASP A 14 -8.43 5.89 7.78
CA ASP A 14 -9.40 5.61 6.72
C ASP A 14 -10.48 4.60 7.20
N PRO A 15 -11.74 5.02 7.36
CA PRO A 15 -12.82 4.12 7.75
C PRO A 15 -13.11 3.04 6.69
N VAL A 16 -12.79 3.28 5.41
CA VAL A 16 -13.01 2.32 4.31
C VAL A 16 -12.16 1.07 4.53
N THR A 17 -10.94 1.22 5.06
CA THR A 17 -10.04 0.10 5.35
C THR A 17 -10.15 -0.41 6.79
N HIS A 18 -11.24 -0.08 7.49
CA HIS A 18 -11.44 -0.37 8.91
C HIS A 18 -10.28 0.16 9.76
N TYR A 19 -9.86 1.40 9.51
CA TYR A 19 -8.73 2.04 10.18
C TYR A 19 -7.43 1.25 9.98
N GLY A 20 -7.12 0.94 8.71
CA GLY A 20 -5.93 0.19 8.30
C GLY A 20 -5.96 -1.32 8.54
N LYS A 21 -6.94 -1.88 9.26
CA LYS A 21 -7.02 -3.34 9.53
C LYS A 21 -7.17 -4.16 8.25
N SER A 22 -7.90 -3.67 7.26
CA SER A 22 -8.10 -4.38 5.99
C SER A 22 -6.81 -4.50 5.17
N LEU A 23 -5.86 -3.58 5.33
CA LEU A 23 -4.57 -3.61 4.63
C LEU A 23 -3.77 -4.87 5.01
N GLU A 24 -3.74 -5.18 6.31
CA GLU A 24 -3.08 -6.36 6.87
C GLU A 24 -3.80 -7.65 6.43
N GLN A 25 -5.14 -7.64 6.41
CA GLN A 25 -5.92 -8.79 5.96
C GLN A 25 -5.70 -9.11 4.48
N VAL A 26 -5.72 -8.09 3.62
CA VAL A 26 -5.50 -8.26 2.18
C VAL A 26 -4.09 -8.76 1.90
N SER A 27 -3.07 -8.15 2.52
CA SER A 27 -1.69 -8.61 2.33
C SER A 27 -1.48 -10.05 2.83
N GLY A 28 -2.08 -10.42 3.95
CA GLY A 28 -2.05 -11.80 4.46
C GLY A 28 -2.70 -12.81 3.51
N ARG A 29 -3.84 -12.47 2.89
CA ARG A 29 -4.52 -13.33 1.91
C ARG A 29 -3.67 -13.57 0.66
N TYR A 30 -2.99 -12.54 0.17
CA TYR A 30 -2.12 -12.68 -1.00
C TYR A 30 -0.83 -13.46 -0.68
N LYS A 31 -0.20 -13.23 0.48
CA LYS A 31 0.98 -14.00 0.92
C LYS A 31 0.70 -15.50 1.02
N LYS A 32 -0.46 -15.88 1.58
CA LYS A 32 -0.86 -17.30 1.74
C LYS A 32 -1.01 -18.07 0.43
N LYS A 33 -1.28 -17.39 -0.68
CA LYS A 33 -1.41 -18.04 -1.98
C LYS A 33 -0.06 -18.26 -2.68
N ASN A 34 1.05 -17.78 -2.12
CA ASN A 34 2.42 -17.93 -2.66
C ASN A 34 2.61 -17.38 -4.10
N VAL A 35 1.70 -16.53 -4.57
CA VAL A 35 1.65 -16.13 -6.00
C VAL A 35 2.36 -14.80 -6.28
N LEU A 36 2.64 -13.97 -5.26
CA LEU A 36 2.91 -12.52 -5.46
C LEU A 36 3.87 -11.94 -4.41
N SER A 37 4.68 -10.94 -4.79
CA SER A 37 5.27 -10.05 -3.78
C SER A 37 4.30 -8.90 -3.50
N ILE A 38 4.08 -8.64 -2.22
CA ILE A 38 3.18 -7.59 -1.75
C ILE A 38 3.91 -6.71 -0.75
N GLU A 39 3.96 -5.42 -1.05
CA GLU A 39 4.45 -4.38 -0.16
C GLU A 39 3.26 -3.53 0.27
N THR A 40 3.26 -3.13 1.53
CA THR A 40 2.16 -2.34 2.11
C THR A 40 2.71 -1.17 2.90
N TRP A 41 2.03 -0.03 2.79
CA TRP A 41 2.32 1.14 3.61
C TRP A 41 1.03 1.65 4.25
N LYS A 42 0.98 1.58 5.58
CA LYS A 42 -0.07 2.19 6.39
C LYS A 42 0.46 3.55 6.84
N VAL A 43 -0.25 4.63 6.50
CA VAL A 43 0.21 6.00 6.75
C VAL A 43 -0.46 6.52 8.01
N ASP A 44 0.34 6.80 9.03
CA ASP A 44 -0.16 7.28 10.33
C ASP A 44 -0.78 8.67 10.17
N ASN A 45 -1.89 8.92 10.88
CA ASN A 45 -2.66 10.17 10.84
C ASN A 45 -3.28 10.55 9.48
N ALA A 46 -3.15 9.72 8.45
CA ALA A 46 -3.78 9.94 7.15
C ALA A 46 -5.17 9.30 7.07
N ARG A 47 -6.08 9.91 6.31
CA ARG A 47 -7.42 9.39 6.00
C ARG A 47 -7.40 8.67 4.64
N HIS A 48 -8.44 8.87 3.84
CA HIS A 48 -8.68 8.06 2.64
C HIS A 48 -7.74 8.41 1.48
N GLU A 49 -7.60 9.70 1.17
CA GLU A 49 -6.89 10.16 -0.02
C GLU A 49 -5.42 10.52 0.28
N VAL A 50 -4.64 9.54 0.74
CA VAL A 50 -3.20 9.72 1.06
C VAL A 50 -2.42 10.41 -0.07
N HIS A 51 -2.81 10.20 -1.33
CA HIS A 51 -2.19 10.80 -2.51
C HIS A 51 -2.47 12.31 -2.67
N ASN A 52 -3.48 12.84 -2.01
CA ASN A 52 -3.85 14.26 -1.99
C ASN A 52 -3.45 14.95 -0.68
N GLU A 53 -3.11 14.21 0.37
CA GLU A 53 -2.65 14.77 1.64
C GLU A 53 -1.27 15.43 1.48
N PRO A 54 -1.14 16.75 1.70
CA PRO A 54 0.10 17.50 1.43
C PRO A 54 1.33 16.93 2.15
N GLU A 55 1.14 16.40 3.35
CA GLU A 55 2.19 15.82 4.19
C GLU A 55 2.75 14.52 3.61
N TRP A 56 1.96 13.77 2.83
CA TRP A 56 2.27 12.41 2.39
C TRP A 56 2.42 12.26 0.88
N LYS A 57 1.93 13.23 0.10
CA LYS A 57 1.91 13.16 -1.36
C LYS A 57 3.29 12.92 -1.97
N ASP A 58 4.28 13.72 -1.58
CA ASP A 58 5.63 13.61 -2.15
C ASP A 58 6.31 12.30 -1.72
N GLU A 59 6.11 11.88 -0.47
CA GLU A 59 6.61 10.59 0.01
C GLU A 59 5.95 9.42 -0.72
N LEU A 60 4.63 9.50 -0.99
CA LEU A 60 3.93 8.49 -1.76
C LEU A 60 4.48 8.39 -3.18
N VAL A 61 4.67 9.51 -3.87
CA VAL A 61 5.24 9.54 -5.23
C VAL A 61 6.62 8.90 -5.23
N LYS A 62 7.47 9.23 -4.24
CA LYS A 62 8.78 8.62 -4.11
C LYS A 62 8.70 7.11 -3.90
N ARG A 63 7.88 6.63 -2.95
CA ARG A 63 7.74 5.20 -2.65
C ARG A 63 7.20 4.40 -3.84
N VAL A 64 6.24 4.97 -4.58
CA VAL A 64 5.72 4.34 -5.80
C VAL A 64 6.81 4.28 -6.88
N SER A 65 7.61 5.34 -7.03
CA SER A 65 8.73 5.36 -7.98
C SER A 65 9.79 4.32 -7.62
N ASP A 66 10.24 4.29 -6.36
CA ASP A 66 11.19 3.29 -5.85
C ASP A 66 10.65 1.86 -6.06
N TRP A 67 9.36 1.64 -5.83
CA TRP A 67 8.71 0.35 -6.04
C TRP A 67 8.66 -0.05 -7.52
N LEU A 68 8.36 0.91 -8.42
CA LEU A 68 8.38 0.68 -9.86
C LEU A 68 9.79 0.31 -10.33
N GLU A 69 10.82 1.06 -9.94
CA GLU A 69 12.22 0.77 -10.30
C GLU A 69 12.68 -0.61 -9.80
N LYS A 70 12.20 -1.04 -8.64
CA LYS A 70 12.53 -2.35 -8.06
C LYS A 70 11.94 -3.53 -8.84
N TYR A 71 10.82 -3.34 -9.52
CA TYR A 71 10.03 -4.42 -10.13
C TYR A 71 9.75 -4.25 -11.63
N SER A 72 10.24 -3.16 -12.25
CA SER A 72 10.32 -2.96 -13.70
C SER A 72 11.37 -3.88 -14.32
#